data_AF-A0ABD1H586-F1
#
_entry.id   AF-A0ABD1H586-F1
#
_cell.length_a   1.000
_cell.length_b   1.000
_cell.length_c   1.000
_cell.angle_alpha   90.00
_cell.angle_beta   90.00
_cell.angle_gamma   90.00
#
_symmetry.space_group_name_H-M   'P 1'
#
loop_
_entity.id
_entity.type
_entity.pdbx_description
1 polymer ?
#
loop_
_entity_poly.entity_id
_entity_poly.type
_entity_poly.pdbx_seq_one_letter_code
_entity_poly.pdbx_strand_id
1 'polypeptide(L)'
;MAFKGDNGSFLKGISWDGYNYLQFSSDDPNAESSGHRVSLLPDGNLRITSDYWWGQFWRASPNWVWADADDASIDNLNTHFWPVKVDDNTIALRSGGNGDYCRRLSAEGKTNMLNAGVDTITTESRMVVQELV
;
A
#
# COMPACT_ATOMS: atom_id res chain seq x y z
N MET A 1 4.54 -3.90 -10.26
CA MET A 1 4.26 -5.06 -9.38
C MET A 1 2.86 -4.93 -8.83
N ALA A 2 2.26 -6.02 -8.36
CA ALA A 2 0.99 -6.04 -7.65
C ALA A 2 1.17 -6.63 -6.24
N PHE A 3 0.30 -6.21 -5.31
CA PHE A 3 0.27 -6.70 -3.94
C PHE A 3 -1.01 -7.49 -3.72
N LYS A 4 -0.91 -8.73 -3.25
CA LYS A 4 -2.07 -9.58 -2.93
C LYS A 4 -2.27 -9.68 -1.43
N GLY A 5 -3.47 -9.35 -0.96
CA GLY A 5 -3.83 -9.44 0.45
C GLY A 5 -4.21 -10.86 0.89
N ASP A 6 -4.38 -11.03 2.19
CA ASP A 6 -4.84 -12.29 2.81
C ASP A 6 -6.22 -12.75 2.33
N ASN A 7 -7.06 -11.82 1.87
CA ASN A 7 -8.37 -12.12 1.28
C ASN A 7 -8.30 -12.70 -0.14
N GLY A 8 -7.09 -12.87 -0.69
CA GLY A 8 -6.88 -13.41 -2.02
C GLY A 8 -7.07 -12.41 -3.16
N SER A 9 -7.33 -11.13 -2.87
CA SER A 9 -7.47 -10.07 -3.88
C SER A 9 -6.22 -9.21 -3.98
N PHE A 10 -5.96 -8.68 -5.18
CA PHE A 10 -4.92 -7.69 -5.42
C PHE A 10 -5.37 -6.29 -5.01
N LEU A 11 -4.42 -5.54 -4.50
CA LEU A 11 -4.57 -4.15 -4.12
C LEU A 11 -4.67 -3.28 -5.37
N LYS A 12 -5.78 -2.56 -5.50
CA LYS A 12 -6.04 -1.65 -6.62
C LYS A 12 -6.38 -0.24 -6.19
N GLY A 13 -6.15 0.73 -7.06
CA GLY A 13 -6.68 2.09 -6.90
C GLY A 13 -8.20 2.13 -7.00
N ILE A 14 -8.85 2.93 -6.15
CA ILE A 14 -10.29 3.20 -6.18
C ILE A 14 -10.61 4.62 -5.68
N SER A 15 -11.46 5.33 -6.40
CA SER A 15 -12.00 6.61 -5.92
C SER A 15 -13.05 6.34 -4.85
N TRP A 16 -12.85 6.88 -3.64
CA TRP A 16 -13.85 6.79 -2.58
C TRP A 16 -13.85 8.07 -1.73
N ASP A 17 -15.02 8.67 -1.54
CA ASP A 17 -15.22 9.88 -0.73
C ASP A 17 -14.29 11.06 -1.11
N GLY A 18 -13.98 11.19 -2.41
CA GLY A 18 -13.09 12.23 -2.93
C GLY A 18 -11.59 11.97 -2.76
N TYR A 19 -11.18 10.79 -2.28
CA TYR A 19 -9.79 10.39 -2.12
C TYR A 19 -9.40 9.19 -2.99
N ASN A 20 -8.10 9.09 -3.23
CA ASN A 20 -7.48 8.11 -4.12
C ASN A 20 -7.09 6.81 -3.39
N TYR A 21 -8.07 6.18 -2.73
CA TYR A 21 -7.85 5.00 -1.89
C TYR A 21 -7.27 3.79 -2.63
N LEU A 22 -6.77 2.85 -1.82
CA LEU A 22 -6.23 1.58 -2.25
C LEU A 22 -7.02 0.44 -1.58
N GLN A 23 -7.56 -0.48 -2.38
CA GLN A 23 -8.48 -1.54 -1.94
C GLN A 23 -8.05 -2.93 -2.40
N PHE A 24 -8.12 -3.92 -1.51
CA PHE A 24 -7.92 -5.33 -1.84
C PHE A 24 -9.21 -5.91 -2.44
N SER A 25 -9.44 -5.67 -3.73
CA SER A 25 -10.66 -6.09 -4.44
C SER A 25 -10.47 -6.48 -5.90
N SER A 26 -9.25 -6.41 -6.45
CA SER A 26 -9.00 -6.91 -7.80
C SER A 26 -8.76 -8.41 -7.81
N ASP A 27 -9.20 -9.11 -8.84
CA ASP A 27 -8.87 -10.49 -9.15
C ASP A 27 -7.73 -10.61 -10.19
N ASP A 28 -7.47 -9.54 -10.95
CA ASP A 28 -6.40 -9.46 -11.95
C ASP A 28 -5.20 -8.63 -11.45
N PRO A 29 -4.00 -9.23 -11.36
CA PRO A 29 -2.77 -8.50 -11.04
C PRO A 29 -2.31 -7.57 -12.17
N ASN A 30 -2.67 -7.86 -13.43
CA ASN A 30 -2.23 -7.12 -14.61
C ASN A 30 -3.19 -6.00 -15.00
N ALA A 31 -4.34 -5.87 -14.30
CA ALA A 31 -5.19 -4.72 -14.44
C ALA A 31 -4.40 -3.45 -14.09
N GLU A 32 -4.53 -2.39 -14.90
CA GLU A 32 -3.87 -1.10 -14.65
C GLU A 32 -4.13 -0.60 -13.23
N SER A 33 -5.34 -0.83 -12.72
CA SER A 33 -5.71 -0.46 -11.36
C SER A 33 -4.87 -1.13 -10.27
N SER A 34 -4.33 -2.32 -10.53
CA SER A 34 -3.53 -3.15 -9.62
C SER A 34 -2.02 -2.87 -9.70
N GLY A 35 -1.59 -2.05 -10.66
CA GLY A 35 -0.18 -1.74 -10.92
C GLY A 35 0.39 -0.75 -9.91
N HIS A 36 1.53 -1.10 -9.34
CA HIS A 36 2.31 -0.23 -8.45
C HIS A 36 3.79 -0.28 -8.79
N ARG A 37 4.51 0.82 -8.52
CA ARG A 37 5.97 0.91 -8.68
C ARG A 37 6.63 1.25 -7.36
N VAL A 38 7.81 0.70 -7.15
CA VAL A 38 8.58 0.85 -5.92
C VAL A 38 9.87 1.60 -6.23
N SER A 39 10.14 2.65 -5.47
CA SER A 39 11.37 3.44 -5.50
C SER A 39 12.09 3.27 -4.18
N LEU A 40 13.33 2.75 -4.22
CA LEU A 40 14.18 2.59 -3.03
C LEU A 40 14.82 3.93 -2.65
N LEU A 41 14.78 4.26 -1.36
CA LEU A 41 15.46 5.40 -0.77
C LEU A 41 16.84 4.97 -0.20
N PRO A 42 17.81 5.91 -0.09
CA PRO A 42 19.16 5.59 0.37
C PRO A 42 19.26 4.97 1.77
N ASP A 43 18.26 5.20 2.62
CA ASP A 43 18.18 4.70 4.00
C ASP A 43 17.50 3.32 4.12
N GLY A 44 17.10 2.72 2.99
CA GLY A 44 16.41 1.44 2.93
C GLY A 44 14.88 1.53 2.98
N ASN A 45 14.31 2.73 3.11
CA ASN A 45 12.88 2.95 2.92
C ASN A 45 12.47 2.81 1.47
N LEU A 46 11.17 2.65 1.26
CA LEU A 46 10.54 2.65 -0.04
C LEU A 46 9.55 3.80 -0.16
N ARG A 47 9.39 4.32 -1.37
CA ARG A 47 8.18 5.04 -1.79
C ARG A 47 7.47 4.20 -2.85
N ILE A 48 6.15 4.15 -2.77
CA ILE A 48 5.32 3.31 -3.64
C ILE A 48 4.36 4.22 -4.41
N THR A 49 4.25 4.05 -5.72
CA THR A 49 3.28 4.76 -6.55
C THR A 49 2.20 3.83 -7.06
N SER A 50 1.02 4.39 -7.36
CA SER A 50 -0.06 3.68 -8.06
C SER A 50 -0.08 4.07 -9.54
N ASP A 51 -0.07 3.09 -10.44
CA ASP A 51 -0.17 3.31 -11.88
C ASP A 51 -1.54 3.93 -12.24
N TYR A 52 -2.61 3.47 -11.58
CA TYR A 52 -3.98 4.00 -11.76
C TYR A 52 -4.12 5.50 -11.47
N TRP A 53 -3.37 5.98 -10.48
CA TRP A 53 -3.38 7.37 -10.04
C TRP A 53 -2.25 8.17 -10.69
N TRP A 54 -1.92 7.84 -11.94
CA TRP A 54 -0.91 8.52 -12.76
C TRP A 54 0.47 8.64 -12.07
N GLY A 55 0.84 7.64 -11.27
CA GLY A 55 2.12 7.62 -10.57
C GLY A 55 2.14 8.42 -9.26
N GLN A 56 0.99 8.80 -8.69
CA GLN A 56 0.96 9.40 -7.36
C GLN A 56 1.44 8.41 -6.28
N PHE A 57 2.17 8.94 -5.30
CA PHE A 57 2.74 8.19 -4.20
C PHE A 57 1.70 7.87 -3.13
N TRP A 58 1.81 6.67 -2.58
CA TRP A 58 1.10 6.24 -1.39
C TRP A 58 1.47 7.14 -0.21
N ARG A 59 0.47 7.50 0.59
CA ARG A 59 0.63 8.28 1.80
C ARG A 59 -0.32 7.77 2.89
N ALA A 60 0.20 7.54 4.08
CA ALA A 60 -0.60 7.23 5.27
C ALA A 60 -1.15 8.52 5.91
N SER A 61 -2.47 8.60 6.14
CA SER A 61 -3.12 9.78 6.73
C SER A 61 -4.53 9.50 7.27
N PRO A 62 -4.80 9.68 8.58
CA PRO A 62 -3.81 9.45 9.63
C PRO A 62 -3.26 8.01 9.53
N ASN A 63 -4.16 7.02 9.39
CA ASN A 63 -3.80 5.61 9.24
C ASN A 63 -4.27 5.00 7.93
N TRP A 64 -5.22 5.62 7.21
CA TRP A 64 -5.61 5.13 5.89
C TRP A 64 -4.51 5.44 4.88
N VAL A 65 -4.31 4.55 3.90
CA VAL A 65 -3.33 4.75 2.84
C VAL A 65 -4.04 5.00 1.51
N TRP A 66 -3.71 6.11 0.87
CA TRP A 66 -4.20 6.48 -0.46
C TRP A 66 -3.07 7.12 -1.27
N ALA A 67 -3.24 7.23 -2.58
CA ALA A 67 -2.23 7.75 -3.49
C ALA A 67 -2.55 9.18 -3.93
N ASP A 68 -2.02 10.17 -3.22
CA ASP A 68 -2.23 11.60 -3.53
C ASP A 68 -0.94 12.43 -3.49
N ALA A 69 0.17 11.82 -3.10
CA ALA A 69 1.42 12.51 -2.90
C ALA A 69 2.25 12.58 -4.20
N ASP A 70 3.12 13.57 -4.30
CA ASP A 70 3.98 13.82 -5.47
C ASP A 70 5.47 13.75 -5.09
N ASP A 71 6.36 14.03 -6.04
CA ASP A 71 7.82 13.99 -5.79
C ASP A 71 8.28 15.03 -4.77
N ALA A 72 7.59 16.16 -4.61
CA ALA A 72 7.96 17.19 -3.64
C ALA A 72 7.74 16.73 -2.20
N SER A 73 6.96 15.66 -1.98
CA SER A 73 6.74 15.06 -0.66
C SER A 73 7.83 14.09 -0.20
N ILE A 74 9.03 14.14 -0.80
CA ILE A 74 10.15 13.24 -0.45
C ILE A 74 10.54 13.29 1.03
N ASP A 75 10.43 14.44 1.70
CA ASP A 75 10.74 14.58 3.12
C ASP A 75 9.56 14.21 4.04
N ASN A 76 8.39 13.89 3.47
CA ASN A 76 7.22 13.47 4.23
C ASN A 76 7.29 11.97 4.54
N LEU A 77 7.63 11.65 5.79
CA LEU A 77 7.72 10.28 6.31
C LEU A 77 6.43 9.46 6.14
N ASN A 78 5.26 10.10 6.01
CA ASN A 78 4.02 9.39 5.71
C ASN A 78 3.97 8.77 4.32
N THR A 79 4.91 9.12 3.43
CA THR A 79 5.08 8.51 2.10
C THR A 79 6.16 7.43 2.07
N HIS A 80 6.83 7.19 3.20
CA HIS A 80 7.91 6.21 3.33
C HIS A 80 7.36 4.92 3.95
N PHE A 81 7.81 3.79 3.41
CA PHE A 81 7.43 2.47 3.89
C PHE A 81 8.65 1.58 4.03
N TRP A 82 8.80 0.93 5.19
CA TRP A 82 9.82 -0.06 5.44
C TRP A 82 9.28 -1.46 5.10
N PRO A 83 9.88 -2.18 4.15
CA PRO A 83 9.52 -3.56 3.87
C PRO A 83 10.10 -4.48 4.94
N VAL A 84 9.26 -5.34 5.50
CA VAL A 84 9.68 -6.39 6.45
C VAL A 84 9.38 -7.73 5.81
N LYS A 85 10.43 -8.53 5.54
CA LYS A 85 10.27 -9.89 5.02
C LYS A 85 9.58 -10.75 6.07
N VAL A 86 8.51 -11.43 5.68
CA VAL A 86 7.75 -12.35 6.53
C VAL A 86 8.10 -13.80 6.21
N ASP A 87 8.04 -14.15 4.92
CA ASP A 87 8.49 -15.43 4.35
C ASP A 87 8.90 -15.19 2.89
N ASP A 88 8.91 -16.22 2.02
CA ASP A 88 9.54 -16.18 0.69
C ASP A 88 9.10 -14.97 -0.15
N ASN A 89 7.81 -14.89 -0.50
CA ASN A 89 7.25 -13.83 -1.34
C ASN A 89 6.29 -12.92 -0.57
N THR A 90 6.21 -13.07 0.76
CA THR A 90 5.31 -12.31 1.62
C THR A 90 6.10 -11.26 2.39
N ILE A 91 5.60 -10.03 2.34
CA ILE A 91 6.10 -8.91 3.12
C ILE A 91 5.01 -8.35 4.02
N ALA A 92 5.43 -7.58 5.02
CA ALA A 92 4.62 -6.54 5.64
C ALA A 92 5.26 -5.18 5.32
N LEU A 93 4.46 -4.12 5.29
CA LEU A 93 4.95 -2.75 5.06
C LEU A 93 4.70 -1.93 6.31
N ARG A 94 5.75 -1.36 6.90
CA ARG A 94 5.66 -0.48 8.07
C ARG A 94 5.72 0.97 7.62
N SER A 95 4.74 1.79 7.99
CA SER A 95 4.71 3.21 7.68
C SER A 95 5.81 3.96 8.43
N GLY A 96 6.58 4.80 7.73
CA GLY A 96 7.57 5.67 8.32
C GLY A 96 6.97 6.80 9.16
N GLY A 97 5.70 7.16 8.92
CA GLY A 97 5.03 8.26 9.58
C GLY A 97 4.56 7.95 11.01
N ASN A 98 3.92 6.80 11.21
CA ASN A 98 3.39 6.38 12.52
C ASN A 98 4.09 5.14 13.10
N GLY A 99 4.91 4.43 12.31
CA GLY A 99 5.59 3.23 12.77
C GLY A 99 4.70 1.97 12.84
N ASP A 100 3.48 2.02 12.34
CA ASP A 100 2.55 0.89 12.30
C ASP A 100 2.64 0.13 10.97
N TYR A 101 2.19 -1.13 10.99
CA TYR A 101 2.10 -1.97 9.81
C TYR A 101 0.82 -1.71 9.02
N CYS A 102 0.97 -1.68 7.70
CA CYS A 102 -0.11 -1.67 6.74
C CYS A 102 -0.84 -3.01 6.78
N ARG A 103 -2.17 -2.96 6.80
CA ARG A 103 -3.08 -4.09 6.75
C ARG A 103 -4.29 -3.81 5.88
N ARG A 104 -4.96 -4.88 5.47
CA ARG A 104 -6.35 -4.81 5.00
C ARG A 104 -7.27 -4.50 6.18
N LEU A 105 -8.14 -3.50 6.03
CA LEU A 105 -9.12 -3.12 7.04
C LEU A 105 -10.48 -2.80 6.43
N SER A 106 -11.55 -3.27 7.08
CA SER A 106 -12.92 -2.83 6.85
C SER A 106 -13.42 -2.11 8.10
N ALA A 107 -13.56 -0.78 8.02
CA ALA A 107 -13.98 0.09 9.10
C ALA A 107 -14.48 1.42 8.53
N GLU A 108 -15.26 2.19 9.30
CA GLU A 108 -15.69 3.54 8.92
C GLU A 108 -16.39 3.61 7.55
N GLY A 109 -17.25 2.63 7.26
CA GLY A 109 -17.95 2.52 5.98
C GLY A 109 -17.06 2.11 4.79
N LYS A 110 -15.77 1.84 5.01
CA LYS A 110 -14.81 1.38 4.00
C LYS A 110 -14.65 -0.14 4.10
N THR A 111 -14.44 -0.78 2.96
CA THR A 111 -14.32 -2.24 2.87
C THR A 111 -12.96 -2.61 2.27
N ASN A 112 -12.20 -3.46 2.95
CA ASN A 112 -10.93 -4.02 2.49
C ASN A 112 -9.91 -2.97 1.99
N MET A 113 -9.87 -1.80 2.61
CA MET A 113 -8.92 -0.73 2.25
C MET A 113 -7.57 -0.93 2.94
N LEU A 114 -6.52 -0.35 2.36
CA LEU A 114 -5.19 -0.33 2.95
C LEU A 114 -5.12 0.65 4.12
N ASN A 115 -4.60 0.19 5.26
CA ASN A 115 -4.52 0.97 6.50
C ASN A 115 -3.26 0.63 7.29
N ALA A 116 -2.44 1.62 7.65
CA ALA A 116 -1.29 1.50 8.55
C ALA A 116 -1.71 1.79 10.00
N GLY A 117 -2.23 0.79 10.71
CA GLY A 117 -2.84 1.00 12.02
C GLY A 117 -2.80 -0.20 12.96
N VAL A 118 -1.82 -1.09 12.78
CA VAL A 118 -1.51 -2.18 13.72
C VAL A 118 -0.04 -2.19 14.07
N ASP A 119 0.28 -2.41 15.34
CA ASP A 119 1.65 -2.37 15.88
C ASP A 119 2.45 -3.66 15.65
N THR A 120 1.77 -4.73 15.21
CA THR A 120 2.31 -6.06 14.99
C THR A 120 1.88 -6.60 13.63
N ILE A 121 2.66 -7.54 13.08
CA ILE A 121 2.36 -8.17 11.78
C ILE A 121 1.22 -9.17 11.97
N THR A 122 0.00 -8.77 11.60
CA THR A 122 -1.20 -9.65 11.60
C THR A 122 -1.33 -10.42 10.29
N THR A 123 -2.30 -11.33 10.20
CA THR A 123 -2.66 -12.00 8.94
C THR A 123 -2.98 -11.00 7.83
N GLU A 124 -3.77 -9.98 8.14
CA GLU A 124 -4.19 -8.92 7.20
C GLU A 124 -3.06 -7.96 6.83
N SER A 125 -1.94 -8.02 7.55
CA SER A 125 -0.74 -7.20 7.28
C SER A 125 0.20 -7.86 6.27
N ARG A 126 -0.05 -9.13 5.93
CA ARG A 126 0.77 -9.93 5.02
C ARG A 126 0.34 -9.67 3.58
N MET A 127 1.29 -9.29 2.74
CA MET A 127 1.07 -9.03 1.32
C MET A 127 2.03 -9.88 0.50
N VAL A 128 1.50 -10.68 -0.41
CA VAL A 128 2.31 -11.36 -1.41
C VAL A 128 2.67 -10.37 -2.51
N VAL A 129 3.96 -10.26 -2.81
CA VAL A 129 4.46 -9.43 -3.92
C VAL A 129 4.47 -10.25 -5.19
N GLN A 130 3.88 -9.71 -6.26
CA GLN A 130 3.86 -10.35 -7.57
C GLN A 130 4.42 -9.38 -8.63
N GLU A 131 5.44 -9.82 -9.34
CA GLU A 131 5.93 -9.14 -10.53
C GLU A 131 4.89 -9.26 -11.66
N LEU A 132 4.73 -8.20 -12.44
CA LEU A 132 3.81 -8.16 -13.58
C LEU A 132 4.59 -8.56 -14.84
N VAL A 133 3.92 -9.25 -15.76
CA VAL A 133 4.51 -9.82 -16.98
C VAL A 133 4.03 -9.09 -18.23
#